data_AF-A0A6J2YJ82-F1
#
_entry.id   AF-A0A6J2YJ82-F1
#
_cell.length_a   1.000
_cell.length_b   1.000
_cell.length_c   1.000
_cell.angle_alpha   90.00
_cell.angle_beta   90.00
_cell.angle_gamma   90.00
#
_symmetry.space_group_name_H-M   'P 1'
#
loop_
_entity.id
_entity.type
_entity.pdbx_description
1 polymer ?
#
loop_
_entity_poly.entity_id
_entity_poly.type
_entity_poly.pdbx_seq_one_letter_code
_entity_poly.pdbx_strand_id
1 'polypeptide(L)'
;MAQAILLLTPCLFSTKLTKKSENISTAAYTSDWLNGSTSFKKMLVLIILRSQKPMRFYAANFFELSLTTFVAILKASYSYFALMNKMSNKNQG
;
A
#
# COMPACT_ATOMS: atom_id res chain seq x y z
N MET A 1 20.67 -9.35 3.47
CA MET A 1 19.85 -8.73 4.53
C MET A 1 19.53 -7.26 4.27
N ALA A 2 20.51 -6.40 3.95
CA ALA A 2 20.28 -4.96 3.70
C ALA A 2 19.34 -4.65 2.50
N GLN A 3 19.41 -5.42 1.42
CA GLN A 3 18.61 -5.22 0.20
C GLN A 3 17.09 -5.43 0.44
N ALA A 4 16.73 -6.37 1.32
CA ALA A 4 15.32 -6.64 1.63
C ALA A 4 14.69 -5.55 2.50
N ILE A 5 15.49 -4.90 3.36
CA ILE A 5 15.03 -3.81 4.25
C ILE A 5 14.63 -2.58 3.44
N LEU A 6 15.37 -2.27 2.38
CA LEU A 6 15.10 -1.14 1.49
C LEU A 6 13.75 -1.26 0.77
N LEU A 7 13.28 -2.48 0.47
CA LEU A 7 12.00 -2.71 -0.18
C LEU A 7 10.85 -2.87 0.83
N LEU A 8 11.09 -3.54 1.95
CA LEU A 8 10.05 -3.84 2.94
C LEU A 8 9.57 -2.60 3.69
N THR A 9 10.48 -1.70 4.07
CA THR A 9 10.16 -0.49 4.85
C THR A 9 9.20 0.47 4.12
N PRO A 10 9.47 0.91 2.87
CA PRO A 10 8.55 1.78 2.15
C PRO A 10 7.23 1.09 1.83
N CYS A 11 7.23 -0.21 1.57
CA CYS A 11 6.01 -0.96 1.25
C CYS A 11 5.08 -1.16 2.46
N LEU A 12 5.66 -1.33 3.66
CA LEU A 12 4.89 -1.35 4.91
C LEU A 12 4.36 0.03 5.26
N PHE A 13 5.18 1.05 5.08
CA PHE A 13 4.80 2.44 5.36
C PHE A 13 3.69 2.92 4.42
N SER A 14 3.80 2.65 3.11
CA SER A 14 2.77 2.96 2.12
C SER A 14 1.44 2.32 2.47
N THR A 15 1.43 1.01 2.77
CA THR A 15 0.22 0.27 3.13
C THR A 15 -0.44 0.81 4.40
N LYS A 16 0.36 1.13 5.43
CA LYS A 16 -0.17 1.75 6.67
C LYS A 16 -0.74 3.14 6.42
N LEU A 17 -0.05 3.96 5.61
CA LEU A 17 -0.51 5.30 5.26
C LEU A 17 -1.81 5.28 4.47
N THR A 18 -1.92 4.44 3.45
CA THR A 18 -3.16 4.30 2.65
C THR A 18 -4.32 3.91 3.56
N LYS A 19 -4.14 2.91 4.43
CA LYS A 19 -5.17 2.46 5.36
C LYS A 19 -5.55 3.54 6.39
N LYS A 20 -4.58 4.32 6.88
CA LYS A 20 -4.85 5.44 7.79
C LYS A 20 -5.59 6.57 7.07
N SER A 21 -5.23 6.85 5.81
CA SER A 21 -5.84 7.87 4.96
C SER A 21 -7.32 7.58 4.67
N GLU A 22 -7.66 6.32 4.38
CA GLU A 22 -9.06 5.88 4.23
C GLU A 22 -9.85 6.03 5.54
N ASN A 23 -9.20 5.85 6.69
CA ASN A 23 -9.86 5.98 7.97
C ASN A 23 -10.16 7.45 8.35
N ILE A 24 -9.51 8.44 7.70
CA ILE A 24 -9.75 9.87 7.95
C ILE A 24 -11.15 10.27 7.52
N SER A 25 -11.67 9.75 6.40
CA SER A 25 -13.05 10.07 5.97
C SER A 25 -14.08 9.56 6.98
N THR A 26 -13.86 8.37 7.52
CA THR A 26 -14.75 7.78 8.54
C THR A 26 -14.70 8.59 9.82
N ALA A 27 -13.49 8.92 10.30
CA ALA A 27 -13.30 9.74 11.50
C ALA A 27 -13.91 11.14 11.37
N ALA A 28 -13.76 11.77 10.20
CA ALA A 28 -14.36 13.07 9.90
C ALA A 28 -15.89 12.99 9.90
N TYR A 29 -16.47 11.93 9.35
CA TYR A 29 -17.93 11.71 9.36
C TYR A 29 -18.49 11.48 10.77
N THR A 30 -17.76 10.75 11.62
CA THR A 30 -18.15 10.48 13.02
C THR A 30 -17.85 11.63 13.98
N SER A 31 -17.20 12.70 13.54
CA SER A 31 -16.95 13.88 14.38
C SER A 31 -18.24 14.65 14.66
N ASP A 32 -18.30 15.47 15.71
CA ASP A 32 -19.48 16.25 16.07
C ASP A 32 -19.68 17.48 15.15
N TRP A 33 -19.77 17.23 13.84
CA TRP A 33 -19.82 18.25 12.78
C TRP A 33 -21.19 18.95 12.67
N LEU A 34 -22.21 18.41 13.33
CA LEU A 34 -23.57 18.96 13.35
C LEU A 34 -23.63 20.34 14.04
N ASN A 35 -22.90 20.48 15.15
CA ASN A 35 -22.78 21.72 15.92
C ASN A 35 -21.78 22.74 15.33
N GLY A 36 -21.07 22.36 14.26
CA GLY A 36 -20.06 23.21 13.61
C GLY A 36 -20.65 24.32 12.72
N SER A 37 -19.85 25.36 12.48
CA SER A 37 -20.18 26.46 11.57
C SER A 37 -20.36 25.98 10.13
N THR A 38 -21.14 26.71 9.32
CA THR A 38 -21.35 26.38 7.90
C THR A 38 -20.04 26.29 7.11
N SER A 39 -19.05 27.11 7.47
CA SER A 39 -17.69 27.05 6.88
C SER A 39 -16.97 25.75 7.24
N PHE A 40 -17.09 25.29 8.49
CA PHE A 40 -16.53 24.01 8.94
C PHE A 40 -17.16 22.82 8.21
N LYS A 41 -18.49 22.82 8.05
CA LYS A 41 -19.22 21.77 7.31
C LYS A 41 -18.77 21.67 5.86
N LYS A 42 -18.62 22.81 5.17
CA LYS A 42 -18.11 22.83 3.77
C LYS A 42 -16.68 22.28 3.69
N MET A 43 -15.80 22.67 4.62
CA MET A 43 -14.44 22.15 4.67
C MET A 43 -14.40 20.64 4.93
N LEU A 44 -15.26 20.14 5.83
CA LEU A 44 -15.35 18.73 6.17
C LEU A 44 -15.82 17.88 4.98
N VAL A 45 -16.81 18.36 4.22
CA VAL A 45 -17.26 17.71 2.97
C VAL A 45 -16.13 17.64 1.95
N LEU A 46 -15.35 18.71 1.80
CA LEU A 46 -14.17 18.71 0.91
C LEU A 46 -13.12 17.70 1.37
N ILE A 47 -12.83 17.62 2.67
CA ILE A 47 -11.88 16.65 3.22
C ILE A 47 -12.36 15.22 2.96
N ILE A 48 -13.64 14.91 3.24
CA ILE A 48 -14.22 13.58 2.99
C ILE A 48 -14.14 13.25 1.49
N LEU A 49 -14.54 14.17 0.60
CA LEU A 49 -14.48 13.98 -0.84
C LEU A 49 -13.05 13.71 -1.35
N ARG A 50 -12.06 14.38 -0.76
CA ARG A 50 -10.64 14.20 -1.10
C ARG A 50 -10.09 12.88 -0.56
N SER A 51 -10.48 12.49 0.65
CA SER A 51 -10.07 11.23 1.29
C SER A 51 -10.69 9.98 0.65
N GLN A 52 -11.82 10.11 -0.07
CA GLN A 52 -12.40 9.01 -0.86
C GLN A 52 -11.53 8.58 -2.04
N LYS A 53 -10.56 9.40 -2.47
CA LYS A 53 -9.54 8.94 -3.44
C LYS A 53 -8.42 8.24 -2.67
N PRO A 54 -8.30 6.90 -2.75
CA PRO A 54 -7.25 6.19 -2.04
C PRO A 54 -5.90 6.71 -2.50
N MET A 55 -5.07 7.12 -1.54
CA MET A 55 -3.70 7.56 -1.82
C MET A 55 -2.87 6.32 -2.17
N ARG A 56 -2.78 6.03 -3.47
CA ARG A 56 -2.01 4.91 -4.02
C ARG A 56 -0.60 5.38 -4.34
N PHE A 57 0.36 4.72 -3.72
CA PHE A 57 1.77 4.95 -4.02
C PHE A 57 2.16 4.09 -5.22
N TYR A 58 2.75 4.69 -6.24
CA TYR A 58 3.26 3.97 -7.40
C TYR A 58 4.78 4.01 -7.42
N ALA A 59 5.43 2.86 -7.56
CA ALA A 59 6.85 2.78 -7.88
C ALA A 59 7.01 3.03 -9.39
N ALA A 60 7.68 4.12 -9.74
CA ALA A 60 7.96 4.53 -11.12
C ALA A 60 6.72 4.56 -12.04
N ASN A 61 5.52 4.74 -11.48
CA ASN A 61 4.23 4.67 -12.19
C ASN A 61 3.89 3.30 -12.83
N PHE A 62 4.67 2.25 -12.54
CA PHE A 62 4.49 0.90 -13.09
C PHE A 62 3.78 -0.04 -12.11
N PHE A 63 4.09 0.04 -10.81
CA PHE A 63 3.57 -0.87 -9.81
C PHE A 63 3.00 -0.14 -8.60
N GLU A 64 1.77 -0.48 -8.22
CA GLU A 64 1.19 -0.02 -6.96
C GLU A 64 2.01 -0.63 -5.80
N LEU A 65 2.63 0.23 -4.99
CA LEU A 65 3.41 -0.11 -3.80
C LEU A 65 2.48 -0.56 -2.68
N SER A 66 2.01 -1.80 -2.79
CA SER A 66 1.25 -2.50 -1.77
C SER A 66 2.02 -3.71 -1.25
N LEU A 67 1.79 -4.08 0.01
CA LEU A 67 2.35 -5.31 0.61
C LEU A 67 2.05 -6.55 -0.27
N THR A 68 0.89 -6.57 -0.92
CA THR A 68 0.48 -7.62 -1.85
C THR A 68 1.42 -7.73 -3.04
N THR A 69 1.80 -6.59 -3.64
CA THR A 69 2.74 -6.53 -4.77
C THR A 69 4.13 -6.99 -4.36
N PHE A 70 4.60 -6.61 -3.17
CA PHE A 70 5.88 -7.07 -2.63
C PHE A 70 5.92 -8.59 -2.44
N VAL A 71 4.86 -9.19 -1.87
CA VAL A 71 4.74 -10.65 -1.72
C VAL A 71 4.70 -11.35 -3.08
N ALA A 72 4.05 -10.76 -4.08
CA ALA A 72 4.02 -11.30 -5.43
C ALA A 72 5.43 -11.35 -6.06
N ILE A 73 6.23 -10.29 -5.91
CA ILE A 73 7.61 -10.23 -6.40
C ILE A 73 8.49 -11.29 -5.71
N LEU A 74 8.34 -11.46 -4.39
CA LEU A 74 9.07 -12.48 -3.64
C LEU A 74 8.71 -13.89 -4.09
N LYS A 75 7.42 -14.17 -4.30
CA LYS A 75 6.94 -15.47 -4.81
C LYS A 75 7.52 -15.76 -6.19
N ALA A 76 7.47 -14.80 -7.11
CA ALA A 76 8.02 -14.95 -8.45
C ALA A 76 9.53 -15.24 -8.41
N SER A 77 10.28 -14.49 -7.59
CA SER A 77 11.71 -14.69 -7.38
C SER A 77 12.02 -16.08 -6.83
N TYR A 78 11.23 -16.55 -5.85
CA TYR A 78 11.39 -17.88 -5.27
C TYR A 78 11.05 -18.99 -6.27
N SER A 79 9.97 -18.85 -7.04
CA SER A 79 9.61 -19.80 -8.10
C SER A 79 10.72 -19.91 -9.15
N TYR A 80 11.30 -18.78 -9.56
CA TYR A 80 12.44 -18.78 -10.49
C TYR A 80 13.66 -19.49 -9.92
N PHE A 81 14.00 -19.23 -8.65
CA PHE A 81 15.09 -19.92 -7.95
C PHE A 81 14.84 -21.43 -7.83
N ALA A 82 13.61 -21.82 -7.45
CA ALA A 82 13.23 -23.22 -7.35
C ALA A 82 13.34 -23.95 -8.69
N LEU A 83 12.92 -23.31 -9.78
CA LEU A 83 13.06 -23.86 -11.14
C LEU A 83 14.53 -24.06 -11.53
N MET A 84 15.39 -23.08 -11.27
CA MET A 84 16.83 -23.22 -11.55
C MET A 84 17.46 -24.35 -10.74
N ASN A 85 17.13 -24.47 -9.44
CA ASN A 85 17.64 -25.56 -8.62
C ASN A 85 17.15 -26.93 -9.12
N LYS A 86 15.90 -27.03 -9.56
CA LYS A 86 15.36 -28.27 -10.15
C LYS A 86 16.09 -28.65 -11.43
N MET A 87 16.43 -27.68 -12.28
CA MET A 87 17.18 -27.90 -13.52
C MET A 87 18.63 -28.31 -13.24
N SER A 88 19.28 -27.65 -12.27
CA SER A 88 20.65 -27.98 -11.85
C SER A 88 20.75 -29.41 -11.31
N ASN A 89 19.82 -29.81 -10.43
CA ASN A 89 19.80 -31.15 -9.84
C ASN A 89 19.41 -32.25 -10.85
N LYS A 90 18.76 -31.89 -11.96
CA LYS A 90 18.38 -32.83 -13.03
C LYS A 90 19.51 -33.12 -14.01
N ASN A 91 20.54 -32.27 -14.07
CA ASN A 91 21.71 -32.44 -14.96
C ASN A 91 22.85 -33.29 -14.33
N GLN A 92 22.63 -33.91 -13.17
CA GLN A 92 23.62 -34.72 -12.44
C GLN A 92 23.26 -36.22 -12.34
N GLY A 93 22.23 -36.68 -13.06
CA GLY A 93 21.90 -38.10 -13.25
C GLY A 93 21.79 -38.44 -14.72
#